data_AF-B8BSU7-F1
#
_entry.id   AF-B8BSU7-F1
#
_cell.length_a   1.000
_cell.length_b   1.000
_cell.length_c   1.000
_cell.angle_alpha   90.00
_cell.angle_beta   90.00
_cell.angle_gamma   90.00
#
_symmetry.space_group_name_H-M   'P 1'
#
loop_
_entity.id
_entity.type
_entity.pdbx_description
1 polymer ?
#
loop_
_entity_poly.entity_id
_entity_poly.type
_entity_poly.pdbx_seq_one_letter_code
_entity_poly.pdbx_strand_id
1 'polypeptide(L)'
;CQTLFSWETPASPHLASRWENLPVSDEQVVSALTSSLNDITVGTDVERGMATTIVETAGGALSPSKGAAHWGWSTQADLYSPLKLPVVFVGDGKLGGISVTLSSLEALWNRGYQVDAVVFI
;
A
#
# COMPACT_ATOMS: atom_id res chain seq x y z
N CYS A 1 -8.50 5.06 -13.40
CA CYS A 1 -7.14 4.77 -12.89
C CYS A 1 -6.50 6.11 -12.55
N GLN A 2 -5.99 6.27 -11.33
CA GLN A 2 -5.41 7.52 -10.83
C GLN A 2 -4.10 7.20 -10.09
N THR A 3 -3.05 7.95 -10.39
CA THR A 3 -1.76 7.89 -9.67
C THR A 3 -1.65 9.12 -8.79
N LEU A 4 -1.45 8.94 -7.48
CA LEU A 4 -1.37 10.05 -6.52
C LEU A 4 0.02 10.68 -6.46
N PHE A 5 1.07 9.85 -6.53
CA PHE A 5 2.46 10.25 -6.49
C PHE A 5 3.27 9.37 -7.44
N SER A 6 4.23 9.97 -8.14
CA SER A 6 5.10 9.27 -9.08
C SER A 6 6.49 9.89 -9.10
N TRP A 7 7.47 9.07 -9.45
CA TRP A 7 8.87 9.45 -9.61
C TRP A 7 9.39 8.81 -10.91
N GLU A 8 10.37 9.45 -11.54
CA GLU A 8 10.96 8.98 -12.81
C GLU A 8 11.99 7.87 -12.59
N THR A 9 12.67 7.89 -11.45
CA THR A 9 13.70 6.92 -11.09
C THR A 9 13.06 5.56 -10.81
N PRO A 10 13.49 4.49 -11.51
CA PRO A 10 13.00 3.12 -11.28
C PRO A 10 13.64 2.51 -10.03
N ALA A 11 13.31 3.07 -8.87
CA ALA A 11 13.78 2.63 -7.57
C ALA A 11 12.61 2.58 -6.57
N SER A 12 12.83 1.99 -5.40
CA SER A 12 11.83 2.01 -4.33
C SER A 12 11.44 3.46 -3.97
N PRO A 13 10.16 3.74 -3.63
CA PRO A 13 9.66 5.10 -3.42
C PRO A 13 10.52 5.94 -2.46
N HIS A 14 11.04 5.34 -1.39
CA HIS A 14 11.89 6.05 -0.42
C HIS A 14 13.22 6.57 -1.02
N LEU A 15 13.80 5.87 -2.00
CA LEU A 15 15.01 6.29 -2.71
C LEU A 15 14.68 7.30 -3.81
N ALA A 16 13.72 6.97 -4.68
CA ALA A 16 13.36 7.80 -5.83
C ALA A 16 12.99 9.23 -5.39
N SER A 17 12.13 9.35 -4.37
CA SER A 17 11.74 10.63 -3.78
C SER A 17 12.87 11.42 -3.14
N ARG A 18 13.95 10.76 -2.66
CA ARG A 18 15.14 11.45 -2.13
C ARG A 18 16.04 11.91 -3.26
N TRP A 19 16.30 11.07 -4.25
CA TRP A 19 17.19 11.38 -5.38
C TRP A 19 16.61 12.47 -6.28
N GLU A 20 15.30 12.49 -6.45
CA GLU A 20 14.60 13.52 -7.24
C GLU A 20 14.26 14.79 -6.44
N ASN A 21 14.62 14.83 -5.14
CA ASN A 21 14.28 15.94 -4.24
C ASN A 21 12.77 16.25 -4.20
N LEU A 22 11.95 15.20 -4.29
CA LEU A 22 10.49 15.24 -4.22
C LEU A 22 9.99 14.34 -3.07
N PRO A 23 10.31 14.66 -1.79
CA PRO A 23 9.89 13.85 -0.67
C PRO A 23 8.37 13.93 -0.47
N VAL A 24 7.76 12.79 -0.20
CA VAL A 24 6.36 12.68 0.22
C VAL A 24 6.36 11.94 1.55
N SER A 25 5.71 12.50 2.57
CA SER A 25 5.57 11.86 3.88
C SER A 25 4.44 10.85 3.91
N ASP A 26 4.48 9.92 4.87
CA ASP A 26 3.40 8.95 5.05
C ASP A 26 2.03 9.63 5.26
N GLU A 27 2.00 10.73 6.02
CA GLU A 27 0.78 11.51 6.26
C GLU A 27 0.22 12.12 4.97
N GLN A 28 1.09 12.61 4.08
CA GLN A 28 0.67 13.14 2.78
C GLN A 28 0.07 12.05 1.89
N VAL A 29 0.65 10.85 1.90
CA VAL A 29 0.10 9.72 1.15
C VAL A 29 -1.27 9.30 1.67
N VAL A 30 -1.40 9.10 2.99
CA VAL A 30 -2.66 8.71 3.62
C VAL A 30 -3.75 9.76 3.39
N SER A 31 -3.41 11.05 3.53
CA SER A 31 -4.35 12.15 3.31
C SER A 31 -4.85 12.25 1.87
N ALA A 32 -3.94 12.16 0.89
CA ALA A 32 -4.28 12.18 -0.53
C ALA A 32 -5.14 10.98 -0.92
N LEU A 33 -4.79 9.78 -0.42
CA LEU A 33 -5.56 8.57 -0.69
C LEU A 33 -6.96 8.65 -0.06
N THR A 34 -7.06 9.10 1.20
CA THR A 34 -8.36 9.26 1.89
C THR A 34 -9.26 10.24 1.14
N SER A 35 -8.71 11.36 0.67
CA SER A 35 -9.45 12.35 -0.13
C SER A 35 -9.94 11.74 -1.45
N SER A 36 -9.07 11.03 -2.18
CA SER A 36 -9.44 10.35 -3.44
C SER A 36 -10.54 9.29 -3.24
N LEU A 37 -10.45 8.48 -2.17
CA LEU A 37 -11.48 7.48 -1.85
C LEU A 37 -12.83 8.14 -1.51
N ASN A 38 -12.82 9.26 -0.79
CA ASN A 38 -14.04 10.01 -0.48
C ASN A 38 -14.68 10.58 -1.75
N ASP A 39 -13.88 11.17 -2.65
CA ASP A 39 -14.38 11.72 -3.92
C ASP A 39 -15.03 10.64 -4.80
N ILE A 40 -14.42 9.44 -4.85
CA ILE A 40 -14.98 8.29 -5.58
C ILE A 40 -16.32 7.85 -4.95
N THR A 41 -16.39 7.83 -3.62
CA THR A 41 -17.59 7.42 -2.89
C THR A 41 -18.74 8.41 -3.08
N VAL A 42 -18.46 9.71 -3.12
CA VAL A 42 -19.47 10.76 -3.33
C VAL A 42 -19.94 10.81 -4.80
N GLY A 43 -19.03 10.56 -5.75
CA GLY A 43 -19.34 10.59 -7.19
C GLY A 43 -19.99 9.34 -7.75
N THR A 44 -20.13 8.26 -6.97
CA THR A 44 -20.77 7.02 -7.41
C THR A 44 -22.26 7.05 -7.08
N ASP A 45 -23.10 7.33 -8.09
CA ASP A 45 -24.54 7.13 -8.01
C ASP A 45 -24.83 5.65 -7.67
N VAL A 46 -25.25 5.40 -6.43
CA VAL A 46 -25.54 4.08 -5.85
C VAL A 46 -26.56 3.28 -6.70
N GLU A 47 -27.29 3.95 -7.59
CA GLU A 47 -28.26 3.33 -8.51
C GLU A 47 -27.64 2.44 -9.61
N ARG A 48 -26.32 2.50 -9.86
CA ARG A 48 -25.65 1.73 -10.94
C ARG A 48 -24.94 0.44 -10.50
N GLY A 49 -25.09 0.02 -9.24
CA GLY A 49 -24.51 -1.23 -8.71
C GLY A 49 -23.26 -1.03 -7.87
N MET A 50 -22.71 -2.11 -7.33
CA MET A 50 -21.55 -2.08 -6.43
C MET A 50 -20.29 -1.60 -7.18
N ALA A 51 -19.77 -0.43 -6.84
CA ALA A 51 -18.47 0.05 -7.30
C ALA A 51 -17.36 -0.58 -6.43
N THR A 52 -16.36 -1.20 -7.06
CA THR A 52 -15.16 -1.72 -6.38
C THR A 52 -13.98 -0.81 -6.68
N THR A 53 -13.30 -0.34 -5.64
CA THR A 53 -12.08 0.45 -5.76
C THR A 53 -10.89 -0.40 -5.33
N ILE A 54 -9.86 -0.47 -6.18
CA ILE A 54 -8.63 -1.20 -5.90
C ILE A 54 -7.52 -0.18 -5.65
N VAL A 55 -6.82 -0.35 -4.53
CA VAL A 55 -5.62 0.41 -4.18
C VAL A 55 -4.43 -0.54 -4.32
N GLU A 56 -3.56 -0.27 -5.28
CA GLU A 56 -2.34 -1.04 -5.49
C GLU A 56 -1.17 -0.42 -4.71
N THR A 57 -0.49 -1.24 -3.90
CA THR A 57 0.70 -0.83 -3.13
C THR A 57 1.97 -0.84 -4.00
N ALA A 58 3.01 -0.14 -3.56
CA ALA A 58 4.29 -0.11 -4.28
C ALA A 58 5.34 -1.05 -3.65
N GLY A 59 5.70 -2.12 -4.37
CA GLY A 59 6.65 -3.12 -3.89
C GLY A 59 6.00 -4.17 -2.99
N GLY A 60 6.77 -4.74 -2.06
CA GLY A 60 6.29 -5.74 -1.10
C GLY A 60 5.67 -5.11 0.16
N ALA A 61 5.01 -5.92 0.97
CA ALA A 61 4.36 -5.48 2.21
C ALA A 61 5.32 -4.72 3.16
N LEU A 62 6.58 -5.15 3.22
CA LEU A 62 7.63 -4.54 4.05
C LEU A 62 8.58 -3.63 3.26
N SER A 63 8.24 -3.26 2.03
CA SER A 63 9.03 -2.28 1.29
C SER A 63 9.05 -0.94 2.04
N PRO A 64 10.20 -0.24 2.07
CA PRO A 64 10.30 1.00 2.84
C PRO A 64 9.41 2.10 2.27
N SER A 65 8.65 2.74 3.15
CA SER A 65 7.96 4.01 2.90
C SER A 65 8.81 5.18 3.43
N LYS A 66 8.17 6.28 3.82
CA LYS A 66 8.77 7.51 4.32
C LYS A 66 8.26 7.79 5.74
N GLY A 67 8.84 7.08 6.70
CA GLY A 67 8.37 7.14 8.08
C GLY A 67 9.21 7.99 9.01
N ALA A 68 8.55 8.89 9.72
CA ALA A 68 8.95 9.42 11.03
C ALA A 68 8.54 8.45 12.18
N ALA A 69 8.68 7.13 11.96
CA ALA A 69 8.30 6.14 12.97
C ALA A 69 9.42 5.93 14.01
N HIS A 70 9.14 5.13 15.06
CA HIS A 70 10.02 4.91 16.22
C HIS A 70 11.48 4.57 15.86
N TRP A 71 11.73 3.97 14.70
CA TRP A 71 13.07 3.58 14.23
C TRP A 71 13.64 4.47 13.11
N GLY A 72 12.96 5.57 12.75
CA GLY A 72 13.36 6.46 11.65
C GLY A 72 13.06 5.92 10.24
N TRP A 73 12.24 4.86 10.15
CA TRP A 73 11.73 4.29 8.91
C TRP A 73 10.38 3.59 9.16
N SER A 74 9.56 3.52 8.12
CA SER A 74 8.27 2.81 8.08
C SER A 74 8.22 1.92 6.83
N THR A 75 7.32 0.96 6.81
CA THR A 75 7.02 0.16 5.61
C THR A 75 5.70 0.55 4.96
N GLN A 76 5.44 0.03 3.75
CA GLN A 76 4.11 0.10 3.12
C GLN A 76 3.00 -0.42 4.05
N ALA A 77 3.25 -1.51 4.80
CA ALA A 77 2.29 -2.03 5.77
C ALA A 77 2.13 -1.12 7.00
N ASP A 78 3.15 -0.35 7.41
CA ASP A 78 2.97 0.64 8.47
C ASP A 78 2.17 1.85 7.96
N LEU A 79 2.48 2.31 6.74
CA LEU A 79 1.85 3.45 6.07
C LEU A 79 0.32 3.31 5.97
N TYR A 80 -0.17 2.16 5.52
CA TYR A 80 -1.60 1.98 5.25
C TYR A 80 -2.40 1.39 6.42
N SER A 81 -1.75 0.93 7.50
CA SER A 81 -2.42 0.33 8.65
C SER A 81 -3.55 1.21 9.23
N PRO A 82 -3.42 2.55 9.33
CA PRO A 82 -4.48 3.42 9.83
C PRO A 82 -5.79 3.38 9.01
N LEU A 83 -5.73 3.03 7.72
CA LEU A 83 -6.90 3.01 6.85
C LEU A 83 -7.81 1.79 7.07
N LYS A 84 -7.28 0.71 7.67
CA LYS A 84 -8.01 -0.53 7.95
C LYS A 84 -8.78 -1.08 6.74
N LEU A 85 -8.21 -0.95 5.55
CA LEU A 85 -8.79 -1.49 4.32
C LEU A 85 -8.68 -3.02 4.30
N PRO A 86 -9.67 -3.73 3.71
CA PRO A 86 -9.55 -5.16 3.42
C PRO A 86 -8.41 -5.41 2.43
N VAL A 87 -7.70 -6.53 2.60
CA VAL A 87 -6.51 -6.87 1.82
C VAL A 87 -6.70 -8.17 1.04
N VAL A 88 -6.39 -8.11 -0.26
CA VAL A 88 -6.04 -9.30 -1.06
C VAL A 88 -4.52 -9.37 -1.12
N PHE A 89 -3.94 -10.42 -0.55
CA PHE A 89 -2.50 -10.59 -0.49
C PHE A 89 -1.99 -11.42 -1.68
N VAL A 90 -0.97 -10.92 -2.38
CA VAL A 90 -0.34 -11.60 -3.51
C VAL A 90 0.98 -12.23 -3.06
N GLY A 91 1.02 -13.56 -3.01
CA GLY A 91 2.20 -14.37 -2.68
C GLY A 91 2.95 -14.87 -3.92
N ASP A 92 4.10 -15.52 -3.69
CA ASP A 92 4.93 -16.14 -4.72
C ASP A 92 4.85 -17.67 -4.62
N GLY A 93 4.30 -18.32 -5.67
CA GLY A 93 4.13 -19.77 -5.72
C GLY A 93 5.37 -20.55 -6.15
N LYS A 94 6.47 -19.87 -6.51
CA LYS A 94 7.70 -20.51 -6.98
C LYS A 94 8.47 -21.17 -5.84
N LEU A 95 9.38 -22.08 -6.20
CA LEU A 95 10.33 -22.66 -5.24
C LEU A 95 11.13 -21.54 -4.56
N GLY A 96 11.04 -21.47 -3.23
CA GLY A 96 11.63 -20.40 -2.42
C GLY A 96 10.67 -19.27 -2.05
N GLY A 97 9.52 -19.14 -2.74
CA GLY A 97 8.51 -18.10 -2.49
C GLY A 97 7.65 -18.33 -1.24
N ILE A 98 7.52 -19.58 -0.79
CA ILE A 98 6.68 -19.97 0.35
C ILE A 98 7.08 -19.22 1.63
N SER A 99 8.37 -19.22 1.97
CA SER A 99 8.84 -18.57 3.21
C SER A 99 8.60 -17.06 3.17
N VAL A 100 8.86 -16.41 2.04
CA VAL A 100 8.65 -14.96 1.89
C VAL A 100 7.17 -14.60 1.95
N THR A 101 6.32 -15.42 1.34
CA THR A 101 4.86 -15.29 1.37
C THR A 101 4.35 -15.37 2.82
N LEU A 102 4.76 -16.39 3.57
CA LEU A 102 4.34 -16.59 4.96
C LEU A 102 4.83 -15.45 5.86
N SER A 103 6.12 -15.07 5.79
CA SER A 103 6.66 -13.99 6.62
C SER A 103 6.02 -12.63 6.29
N SER A 104 5.67 -12.38 5.03
CA SER A 104 4.95 -11.16 4.65
C SER A 104 3.52 -11.16 5.18
N LEU A 105 2.83 -12.29 5.12
CA LEU A 105 1.48 -12.46 5.64
C LEU A 105 1.43 -12.28 7.17
N GLU A 106 2.37 -12.89 7.91
CA GLU A 106 2.53 -12.67 9.35
C GLU A 106 2.78 -11.19 9.68
N ALA A 107 3.57 -10.51 8.86
CA ALA A 107 3.86 -9.09 9.06
C ALA A 107 2.63 -8.19 8.87
N LEU A 108 1.70 -8.56 7.97
CA LEU A 108 0.41 -7.90 7.80
C LEU A 108 -0.51 -8.17 9.01
N TRP A 109 -0.65 -9.43 9.42
CA TRP A 109 -1.49 -9.78 10.57
C TRP A 109 -1.02 -9.12 11.88
N ASN A 110 0.29 -9.05 12.11
CA ASN A 110 0.86 -8.37 13.27
C ASN A 110 0.57 -6.86 13.30
N ARG A 111 0.21 -6.26 12.16
CA ARG A 111 -0.20 -4.86 12.02
C ARG A 111 -1.72 -4.66 12.01
N GLY A 112 -2.48 -5.73 12.27
CA GLY A 112 -3.93 -5.69 12.36
C GLY A 112 -4.65 -5.65 11.02
N TYR A 113 -3.99 -6.00 9.91
CA TYR A 113 -4.67 -6.12 8.62
C TYR A 113 -5.63 -7.31 8.59
N GLN A 114 -6.79 -7.08 7.99
CA GLN A 114 -7.71 -8.14 7.60
C GLN A 114 -7.36 -8.59 6.17
N VAL A 115 -6.87 -9.82 6.04
CA VAL A 115 -6.55 -10.44 4.74
C VAL A 115 -7.69 -11.37 4.36
N ASP A 116 -8.49 -10.98 3.37
CA ASP A 116 -9.70 -11.69 2.95
C ASP A 116 -9.41 -12.78 1.91
N ALA A 117 -8.31 -12.64 1.16
CA ALA A 117 -7.88 -13.61 0.17
C ALA A 117 -6.36 -13.62 0.01
N VAL A 118 -5.84 -14.78 -0.38
CA VAL A 118 -4.46 -14.96 -0.81
C VAL A 118 -4.46 -15.50 -2.24
N VAL A 119 -3.72 -14.85 -3.12
CA VAL A 119 -3.51 -15.25 -4.52
C VAL A 119 -2.02 -15.42 -4.79
N PHE A 120 -1.65 -16.20 -5.79
CA PHE A 120 -0.25 -16.50 -6.10
C PHE A 120 0.10 -16.13 -7.53
N ILE A 121 1.32 -15.64 -7.73
CA ILE A 121 1.98 -15.44 -9.04
C ILE A 121 3.10 -16.45 -9.29
#